data_AF-A0A1V5JD61-F1
#
_entry.id   AF-A0A1V5JD61-F1
#
_cell.length_a   1.000
_cell.length_b   1.000
_cell.length_c   1.000
_cell.angle_alpha   90.00
_cell.angle_beta   90.00
_cell.angle_gamma   90.00
#
_symmetry.space_group_name_H-M   'P 1'
#
loop_
_entity.id
_entity.type
_entity.pdbx_description
1 polymer ?
#
loop_
_entity_poly.entity_id
_entity_poly.type
_entity_poly.pdbx_seq_one_letter_code
_entity_poly.pdbx_strand_id
1 'polypeptide(L)'
;MASPIKLNDLITISSPTDYKLHLACANEEGTHPLNVYAADRSEWVLWNEWRGVKNDWTRPFIFSFIEYYPICNAYLFGGVFEVKERLPKKYVLQEVEAFSKWEGRLICKFYRYQGLRGRAFRLETLIDSFEVHSLLPEQYDGERFCGYEAINHSFATLRPIMMREKQDWKASLKAVKGIYLILDTSNGKSYVGSAYGDAGIWSRLSCYINTGHGWNDELVKTIKEKGIDYALANFKFSILEVFAFNASDDVILAREAHWKNVMLSRQFGYNKN
;
A
#
# COMPACT_ATOMS: atom_id res chain seq x y z
N MET A 1 33.08 1.41 5.63
CA MET A 1 31.62 1.21 5.73
C MET A 1 31.34 0.51 7.04
N ALA A 2 30.34 0.93 7.81
CA ALA A 2 29.94 0.21 9.01
C ALA A 2 29.37 -1.16 8.62
N SER A 3 29.61 -2.19 9.45
CA SER A 3 29.04 -3.51 9.24
C SER A 3 27.51 -3.44 9.32
N PRO A 4 26.76 -4.12 8.44
CA PRO A 4 25.31 -4.14 8.49
C PRO A 4 24.84 -4.85 9.78
N ILE A 5 23.79 -4.33 10.40
CA ILE A 5 23.12 -5.00 11.52
C ILE A 5 22.28 -6.13 10.93
N LYS A 6 22.50 -7.37 11.36
CA LYS A 6 21.73 -8.53 10.90
C LYS A 6 20.45 -8.68 11.71
N LEU A 7 19.46 -9.37 11.14
CA LEU A 7 18.22 -9.67 11.86
C LEU A 7 18.49 -10.43 13.18
N ASN A 8 19.44 -11.37 13.14
CA ASN A 8 19.84 -12.17 14.31
C ASN A 8 20.50 -11.34 15.43
N ASP A 9 20.99 -10.13 15.14
CA ASP A 9 21.53 -9.22 16.16
C ASP A 9 20.41 -8.56 16.99
N LEU A 10 19.20 -8.45 16.43
CA LEU A 10 18.03 -7.87 17.10
C LEU A 10 17.08 -8.92 17.68
N ILE A 11 16.88 -10.01 16.94
CA ILE A 11 15.91 -11.05 17.24
C ILE A 11 16.64 -12.38 17.24
N THR A 12 17.04 -12.84 18.43
CA THR A 12 17.70 -14.14 18.57
C THR A 12 16.68 -15.27 18.47
N ILE A 13 16.82 -16.12 17.45
CA ILE A 13 15.95 -17.28 17.24
C ILE A 13 16.75 -18.54 17.54
N SER A 14 16.48 -19.17 18.68
CA SER A 14 17.27 -20.32 19.18
C SER A 14 17.19 -21.56 18.28
N SER A 15 16.02 -21.78 17.66
CA SER A 15 15.74 -22.96 16.81
C SER A 15 15.09 -22.54 15.49
N PRO A 16 15.84 -21.96 14.53
CA PRO A 16 15.27 -21.47 13.27
C PRO A 16 14.64 -22.59 12.42
N THR A 17 15.03 -23.86 12.66
CA THR A 17 14.42 -25.05 12.04
C THR A 17 12.96 -25.28 12.43
N ASP A 18 12.46 -24.63 13.48
CA ASP A 18 11.04 -24.72 13.91
C ASP A 18 10.16 -23.69 13.19
N TYR A 19 10.75 -22.84 12.36
CA TYR A 19 10.06 -21.73 11.72
C TYR A 19 10.00 -21.91 10.21
N LYS A 20 8.82 -21.66 9.63
CA LYS A 20 8.68 -21.32 8.21
C LYS A 20 8.82 -19.82 8.07
N LEU A 21 9.67 -19.36 7.15
CA LEU A 21 9.71 -17.96 6.74
C LEU A 21 8.56 -17.70 5.76
N HIS A 22 7.73 -16.70 6.04
CA HIS A 22 6.72 -16.20 5.13
C HIS A 22 7.17 -14.87 4.53
N LEU A 23 7.29 -14.82 3.20
CA LEU A 23 7.53 -13.58 2.45
C LEU A 23 6.27 -13.27 1.64
N ALA A 24 5.38 -12.47 2.22
CA ALA A 24 4.14 -12.05 1.58
C ALA A 24 4.43 -11.02 0.49
N CYS A 25 3.94 -11.30 -0.72
CA CYS A 25 3.92 -10.37 -1.85
C CYS A 25 2.48 -10.20 -2.33
N ALA A 26 2.26 -9.34 -3.33
CA ALA A 26 0.95 -9.21 -3.97
C ALA A 26 0.39 -10.58 -4.40
N ASN A 27 -0.92 -10.78 -4.20
CA ASN A 27 -1.62 -11.97 -4.66
C ASN A 27 -1.88 -11.90 -6.19
N GLU A 28 -2.47 -12.94 -6.76
CA GLU A 28 -2.77 -13.02 -8.20
C GLU A 28 -3.74 -11.92 -8.68
N GLU A 29 -4.56 -11.40 -7.77
CA GLU A 29 -5.51 -10.31 -8.02
C GLU A 29 -4.86 -8.92 -7.92
N GLY A 30 -3.57 -8.85 -7.56
CA GLY A 30 -2.83 -7.60 -7.39
C GLY A 30 -3.00 -6.92 -6.02
N THR A 31 -3.73 -7.54 -5.09
CA THR A 31 -3.87 -7.03 -3.72
C THR A 31 -2.55 -7.17 -2.97
N HIS A 32 -2.00 -6.04 -2.55
CA HIS A 32 -0.71 -5.98 -1.87
C HIS A 32 -0.86 -6.12 -0.35
N PRO A 33 -0.16 -7.07 0.32
CA PRO A 33 -0.35 -7.34 1.76
C PRO A 33 0.01 -6.16 2.67
N LEU A 34 0.93 -5.28 2.26
CA LEU A 34 1.23 -4.05 3.00
C LEU A 34 0.02 -3.11 3.10
N ASN A 35 -0.81 -3.02 2.05
CA ASN A 35 -2.01 -2.20 2.07
C ASN A 35 -3.10 -2.84 2.96
N VAL A 36 -3.18 -4.18 2.96
CA VAL A 36 -4.06 -4.93 3.86
C VAL A 36 -3.67 -4.68 5.32
N TYR A 37 -2.39 -4.84 5.66
CA TYR A 37 -1.88 -4.56 7.00
C TYR A 37 -2.16 -3.12 7.45
N ALA A 38 -1.90 -2.16 6.56
CA ALA A 38 -2.14 -0.74 6.82
C ALA A 38 -3.63 -0.37 6.83
N ALA A 39 -4.54 -1.18 6.29
CA ALA A 39 -5.98 -0.96 6.36
C ALA A 39 -6.54 -1.59 7.64
N ASP A 40 -6.34 -2.89 7.81
CA ASP A 40 -6.80 -3.68 8.94
C ASP A 40 -5.78 -4.79 9.27
N ARG A 41 -5.18 -4.70 10.46
CA ARG A 41 -4.22 -5.69 10.95
C ARG A 41 -4.85 -7.08 11.11
N SER A 42 -6.14 -7.17 11.42
CA SER A 42 -6.81 -8.47 11.56
C SER A 42 -6.89 -9.22 10.23
N GLU A 43 -7.06 -8.52 9.11
CA GLU A 43 -7.01 -9.11 7.77
C GLU A 43 -5.61 -9.65 7.44
N TRP A 44 -4.54 -9.02 7.95
CA TRP A 44 -3.19 -9.56 7.82
C TRP A 44 -3.02 -10.91 8.55
N VAL A 45 -3.67 -11.10 9.71
CA VAL A 45 -3.67 -12.40 10.38
C VAL A 45 -4.38 -13.44 9.51
N LEU A 46 -5.55 -13.10 8.95
CA LEU A 46 -6.28 -13.97 8.02
C LEU A 46 -5.44 -14.33 6.78
N TRP A 47 -4.59 -13.42 6.32
CA TRP A 47 -3.65 -13.68 5.22
C TRP A 47 -2.64 -14.79 5.54
N ASN A 48 -2.22 -14.88 6.80
CA ASN A 48 -1.33 -15.93 7.30
C ASN A 48 -2.12 -17.23 7.56
N GLU A 49 -3.39 -17.13 7.97
CA GLU A 49 -4.29 -18.28 8.15
C GLU A 49 -4.73 -18.93 6.84
N TRP A 50 -4.71 -18.20 5.73
CA TRP A 50 -5.11 -18.75 4.43
C TRP A 50 -4.23 -19.94 4.03
N ARG A 51 -4.89 -21.01 3.55
CA ARG A 51 -4.23 -22.21 3.03
C ARG A 51 -4.77 -22.54 1.64
N GLY A 52 -3.87 -22.61 0.67
CA GLY A 52 -4.16 -23.16 -0.66
C GLY A 52 -4.21 -24.69 -0.66
N VAL A 53 -3.98 -25.30 -1.82
CA VAL A 53 -3.94 -26.77 -1.96
C VAL A 53 -2.79 -27.39 -1.15
N LYS A 54 -1.68 -26.66 -1.01
CA LYS A 54 -0.47 -27.12 -0.33
C LYS A 54 -0.48 -26.75 1.16
N ASN A 55 0.15 -27.59 1.97
CA ASN A 55 0.47 -27.24 3.36
C ASN A 55 1.79 -26.46 3.38
N ASP A 56 1.70 -25.13 3.36
CA ASP A 56 2.86 -24.24 3.45
C ASP A 56 3.47 -24.19 4.85
N TRP A 57 2.64 -24.24 5.90
CA TRP A 57 3.06 -24.10 7.29
C TRP A 57 3.30 -25.46 7.96
N THR A 58 4.31 -26.18 7.46
CA THR A 58 4.68 -27.52 7.94
C THR A 58 5.40 -27.55 9.28
N ARG A 59 5.76 -26.39 9.84
CA ARG A 59 6.49 -26.26 11.11
C ARG A 59 5.65 -25.60 12.19
N PRO A 60 6.05 -25.69 13.48
CA PRO A 60 5.29 -25.10 14.57
C PRO A 60 5.11 -23.59 14.46
N PHE A 61 6.07 -22.85 13.90
CA PHE A 61 6.01 -21.39 13.84
C PHE A 61 6.11 -20.84 12.41
N ILE A 62 5.52 -19.67 12.22
CA ILE A 62 5.62 -18.85 11.01
C ILE A 62 6.34 -17.55 11.41
N PHE A 63 7.45 -17.25 10.76
CA PHE A 63 8.17 -15.99 10.88
C PHE A 63 7.81 -15.12 9.67
N SER A 64 6.99 -14.09 9.88
CA SER A 64 6.24 -13.46 8.80
C SER A 64 6.76 -12.08 8.44
N PHE A 65 6.94 -11.86 7.14
CA PHE A 65 7.35 -10.59 6.55
C PHE A 65 6.42 -10.20 5.41
N ILE A 66 6.19 -8.90 5.30
CA ILE A 66 5.37 -8.25 4.29
C ILE A 66 6.33 -7.52 3.34
N GLU A 67 6.21 -7.71 2.04
CA GLU A 67 6.94 -6.90 1.06
C GLU A 67 6.69 -5.40 1.32
N TYR A 68 7.75 -4.62 1.42
CA TYR A 68 7.68 -3.19 1.72
C TYR A 68 7.99 -2.39 0.46
N TYR A 69 7.00 -2.26 -0.43
CA TYR A 69 7.18 -1.61 -1.74
C TYR A 69 7.71 -0.16 -1.73
N PRO A 70 7.59 0.65 -0.66
CA PRO A 70 8.22 1.98 -0.66
C PRO A 70 9.74 1.93 -0.79
N ILE A 71 10.36 0.79 -0.47
CA ILE A 71 11.79 0.59 -0.56
C ILE A 71 12.09 -0.73 -1.29
N CYS A 72 12.85 -0.65 -2.38
CA CYS A 72 13.23 -1.84 -3.14
C CYS A 72 13.94 -2.89 -2.25
N ASN A 73 13.55 -4.17 -2.39
CA ASN A 73 14.08 -5.30 -1.62
C ASN A 73 13.95 -5.14 -0.10
N ALA A 74 12.93 -4.42 0.37
CA ALA A 74 12.64 -4.30 1.80
C ALA A 74 11.40 -5.11 2.19
N TYR A 75 11.37 -5.49 3.46
CA TYR A 75 10.30 -6.25 4.07
C TYR A 75 9.99 -5.71 5.46
N LEU A 76 8.72 -5.47 5.74
CA LEU A 76 8.19 -5.11 7.04
C LEU A 76 7.91 -6.38 7.84
N PHE A 77 8.42 -6.47 9.05
CA PHE A 77 8.16 -7.60 9.93
C PHE A 77 6.69 -7.62 10.35
N GLY A 78 5.99 -8.70 9.99
CA GLY A 78 4.55 -8.89 10.21
C GLY A 78 4.21 -9.82 11.38
N GLY A 79 5.20 -10.20 12.19
CA GLY A 79 5.01 -10.97 13.42
C GLY A 79 5.39 -12.44 13.33
N VAL A 80 5.25 -13.13 14.47
CA VAL A 80 5.44 -14.58 14.58
C VAL A 80 4.13 -15.21 15.03
N PHE A 81 3.78 -16.32 14.37
CA PHE A 81 2.57 -17.07 14.66
C PHE A 81 2.90 -18.53 14.95
N GLU A 82 2.33 -19.08 16.02
CA GLU A 82 2.30 -20.52 16.31
C GLU A 82 1.13 -21.17 15.57
N VAL A 83 1.40 -22.26 14.87
CA VAL A 83 0.41 -23.05 14.14
C VAL A 83 -0.23 -24.07 15.09
N LYS A 84 -1.43 -23.75 15.59
CA LYS A 84 -2.18 -24.65 16.49
C LYS A 84 -2.83 -25.79 15.73
N GLU A 85 -3.48 -25.48 14.61
CA GLU A 85 -4.18 -26.47 13.79
C GLU A 85 -3.96 -26.25 12.30
N ARG A 86 -3.99 -27.35 11.54
CA ARG A 86 -3.81 -27.37 10.08
C ARG A 86 -5.04 -27.93 9.40
N LEU A 87 -6.07 -27.10 9.26
CA LEU A 87 -7.33 -27.48 8.63
C LEU A 87 -7.19 -27.52 7.09
N PRO A 88 -8.10 -28.18 6.35
CA PRO A 88 -7.96 -28.34 4.89
C PRO A 88 -7.87 -27.03 4.10
N LYS A 89 -8.56 -25.96 4.54
CA LYS A 89 -8.64 -24.66 3.83
C LYS A 89 -8.03 -23.48 4.60
N LYS A 90 -7.58 -23.69 5.83
CA LYS A 90 -6.96 -22.66 6.66
C LYS A 90 -6.08 -23.23 7.76
N TYR A 91 -5.33 -22.37 8.43
CA TYR A 91 -4.64 -22.64 9.68
C TYR A 91 -5.38 -21.97 10.83
N VAL A 92 -5.19 -22.48 12.03
CA VAL A 92 -5.54 -21.76 13.26
C VAL A 92 -4.23 -21.29 13.87
N LEU A 93 -4.07 -19.97 13.97
CA LEU A 93 -2.83 -19.34 14.39
C LEU A 93 -2.99 -18.66 15.76
N GLN A 94 -1.92 -18.67 16.55
CA GLN A 94 -1.80 -17.87 17.75
C GLN A 94 -0.56 -16.99 17.64
N GLU A 95 -0.69 -15.70 17.93
CA GLU A 95 0.45 -14.78 17.93
C GLU A 95 1.42 -15.08 19.08
N VAL A 96 2.72 -14.98 18.77
CA VAL A 96 3.78 -15.13 19.76
C VAL A 96 4.16 -13.75 20.29
N GLU A 97 3.62 -13.40 21.46
CA GLU A 97 3.71 -12.06 22.08
C GLU A 97 5.16 -11.55 22.21
N ALA A 98 6.14 -12.43 22.39
CA ALA A 98 7.56 -12.07 22.51
C ALA A 98 8.09 -11.25 21.31
N PHE A 99 7.46 -11.37 20.13
CA PHE A 99 7.87 -10.66 18.91
C PHE A 99 6.99 -9.44 18.58
N SER A 100 5.90 -9.20 19.33
CA SER A 100 4.90 -8.15 19.06
C SER A 100 5.51 -6.75 18.95
N LYS A 101 6.53 -6.43 19.78
CA LYS A 101 7.19 -5.11 19.79
C LYS A 101 7.88 -4.72 18.49
N TRP A 102 8.19 -5.69 17.62
CA TRP A 102 8.84 -5.49 16.33
C TRP A 102 7.83 -5.44 15.17
N GLU A 103 6.64 -5.99 15.38
CA GLU A 103 5.62 -6.09 14.35
C GLU A 103 5.21 -4.71 13.86
N GLY A 104 5.18 -4.55 12.54
CA GLY A 104 4.84 -3.29 11.89
C GLY A 104 5.92 -2.22 12.06
N ARG A 105 7.07 -2.52 12.68
CA ARG A 105 8.11 -1.53 12.99
C ARG A 105 9.46 -1.88 12.38
N LEU A 106 9.84 -3.14 12.45
CA LEU A 106 11.13 -3.59 11.94
C LEU A 106 11.06 -3.73 10.42
N ILE A 107 11.90 -2.99 9.71
CA ILE A 107 12.09 -3.11 8.27
C ILE A 107 13.46 -3.72 8.02
N CYS A 108 13.49 -4.79 7.23
CA CYS A 108 14.72 -5.45 6.83
C CYS A 108 14.90 -5.41 5.31
N LYS A 109 16.14 -5.30 4.85
CA LYS A 109 16.54 -5.58 3.47
C LYS A 109 16.77 -7.07 3.30
N PHE A 110 16.26 -7.61 2.20
CA PHE A 110 16.51 -8.97 1.77
C PHE A 110 16.44 -9.04 0.25
N TYR A 111 17.51 -9.50 -0.40
CA TYR A 111 17.52 -9.65 -1.85
C TYR A 111 16.85 -10.96 -2.25
N ARG A 112 15.66 -10.83 -2.82
CA ARG A 112 14.89 -11.95 -3.35
C ARG A 112 15.30 -12.25 -4.78
N TYR A 113 16.26 -13.17 -4.96
CA TYR A 113 16.73 -13.57 -6.29
C TYR A 113 15.62 -14.25 -7.12
N GLN A 114 15.71 -14.18 -8.45
CA GLN A 114 14.65 -14.61 -9.38
C GLN A 114 14.19 -16.08 -9.24
N GLY A 115 15.06 -16.95 -8.71
CA GLY A 115 14.73 -18.36 -8.45
C GLY A 115 13.92 -18.60 -7.16
N LEU A 116 13.83 -17.61 -6.27
CA LEU A 116 13.14 -17.74 -4.98
C LEU A 116 11.64 -17.46 -5.11
N ARG A 117 10.94 -18.42 -5.74
CA ARG A 117 9.49 -18.36 -6.00
C ARG A 117 8.67 -18.96 -4.85
N GLY A 118 7.46 -18.46 -4.64
CA GLY A 118 6.53 -18.92 -3.60
C GLY A 118 6.55 -18.05 -2.34
N ARG A 119 5.72 -18.35 -1.34
CA ARG A 119 5.61 -17.52 -0.13
C ARG A 119 6.29 -18.11 1.11
N ALA A 120 6.57 -19.41 1.13
CA ALA A 120 6.90 -20.16 2.33
C ALA A 120 8.26 -20.89 2.25
N PHE A 121 9.25 -20.43 3.00
CA PHE A 121 10.63 -20.94 2.98
C PHE A 121 11.05 -21.53 4.34
N ARG A 122 12.19 -22.21 4.39
CA ARG A 122 12.80 -22.64 5.66
C ARG A 122 13.59 -21.47 6.23
N LEU A 123 13.32 -21.06 7.46
CA LEU A 123 13.90 -19.83 8.02
C LEU A 123 15.44 -19.91 8.11
N GLU A 124 15.97 -21.04 8.56
CA GLU A 124 17.41 -21.28 8.74
C GLU A 124 18.22 -21.12 7.44
N THR A 125 17.58 -21.25 6.28
CA THR A 125 18.28 -21.10 4.99
C THR A 125 18.46 -19.64 4.55
N LEU A 126 17.70 -18.71 5.14
CA LEU A 126 17.61 -17.34 4.64
C LEU A 126 17.82 -16.27 5.72
N ILE A 127 17.71 -16.60 7.00
CA ILE A 127 17.71 -15.64 8.10
C ILE A 127 18.96 -14.76 8.16
N ASP A 128 20.15 -15.31 7.89
CA ASP A 128 21.41 -14.57 7.92
C ASP A 128 21.58 -13.58 6.74
N SER A 129 20.73 -13.72 5.71
CA SER A 129 20.69 -12.80 4.57
C SER A 129 19.85 -11.54 4.86
N PHE A 130 19.14 -11.47 5.99
CA PHE A 130 18.36 -10.28 6.36
C PHE A 130 19.24 -9.24 7.06
N GLU A 131 19.17 -8.01 6.56
CA GLU A 131 19.86 -6.86 7.13
C GLU A 131 18.82 -5.86 7.63
N VAL A 132 19.00 -5.35 8.85
CA VAL A 132 18.11 -4.34 9.41
C VAL A 132 18.29 -3.04 8.63
N HIS A 133 17.19 -2.53 8.08
CA HIS A 133 17.17 -1.23 7.43
C HIS A 133 16.85 -0.13 8.44
N SER A 134 15.75 -0.29 9.17
CA SER A 134 15.26 0.69 10.11
C SER A 134 14.30 0.06 11.11
N LEU A 135 14.17 0.70 12.27
CA LEU A 135 13.12 0.43 13.24
C LEU A 135 12.23 1.67 13.36
N LEU A 136 10.96 1.54 12.96
CA LEU A 136 10.01 2.63 13.06
C LEU A 136 9.66 2.91 14.55
N PRO A 137 9.45 4.18 14.93
CA PRO A 137 9.06 4.52 16.29
C PRO A 137 7.70 3.91 16.65
N GLU A 138 6.79 3.84 15.68
CA GLU A 138 5.41 3.33 15.81
C GLU A 138 5.12 2.31 14.71
N GLN A 139 4.06 1.52 14.89
CA GLN A 139 3.62 0.56 13.89
C GLN A 139 3.24 1.26 12.59
N TYR A 140 3.57 0.62 11.47
CA TYR A 140 3.25 1.10 10.14
C TYR A 140 1.74 1.17 9.93
N ASP A 141 1.26 2.38 9.66
CA ASP A 141 -0.15 2.71 9.48
C ASP A 141 -0.45 3.23 8.07
N GLY A 142 0.53 3.16 7.17
CA GLY A 142 0.49 3.72 5.82
C GLY A 142 1.74 4.51 5.50
N GLU A 143 1.91 4.84 4.22
CA GLU A 143 3.09 5.57 3.74
C GLU A 143 3.11 6.98 4.35
N ARG A 144 4.32 7.48 4.67
CA ARG A 144 4.49 8.90 5.03
C ARG A 144 4.24 9.79 3.82
N PHE A 145 3.86 11.03 4.05
CA PHE A 145 3.70 11.97 2.96
C PHE A 145 5.01 12.13 2.17
N CYS A 146 4.97 11.83 0.88
CA CYS A 146 6.15 11.73 0.03
C CYS A 146 6.52 13.02 -0.71
N GLY A 147 5.80 14.12 -0.47
CA GLY A 147 5.89 15.35 -1.26
C GLY A 147 4.87 15.35 -2.40
N TYR A 148 4.42 16.53 -2.83
CA TYR A 148 3.33 16.65 -3.81
C TYR A 148 3.71 16.07 -5.18
N GLU A 149 4.95 16.34 -5.60
CA GLU A 149 5.56 15.93 -6.86
C GLU A 149 5.84 14.42 -6.96
N ALA A 150 5.94 13.73 -5.82
CA ALA A 150 6.19 12.29 -5.77
C ALA A 150 4.90 11.46 -5.72
N ILE A 151 3.73 12.09 -5.64
CA ILE A 151 2.46 11.36 -5.55
C ILE A 151 2.16 10.66 -6.88
N ASN A 152 2.30 9.33 -6.89
CA ASN A 152 1.91 8.45 -7.98
C ASN A 152 1.40 7.11 -7.41
N HIS A 153 0.30 7.18 -6.68
CA HIS A 153 -0.18 6.07 -5.84
C HIS A 153 -1.47 5.49 -6.40
N SER A 154 -1.61 4.16 -6.31
CA SER A 154 -2.91 3.54 -6.57
C SER A 154 -3.93 3.94 -5.52
N PHE A 155 -5.20 3.89 -5.88
CA PHE A 155 -6.29 4.12 -4.94
C PHE A 155 -6.23 3.12 -3.77
N ALA A 156 -5.88 1.85 -4.04
CA ALA A 156 -5.66 0.86 -2.97
C ALA A 156 -4.59 1.29 -1.95
N THR A 157 -3.53 1.98 -2.39
CA THR A 157 -2.46 2.46 -1.51
C THR A 157 -2.91 3.70 -0.70
N LEU A 158 -3.65 4.60 -1.35
CA LEU A 158 -4.16 5.82 -0.69
C LEU A 158 -5.33 5.52 0.26
N ARG A 159 -6.09 4.45 0.04
CA ARG A 159 -7.26 4.08 0.85
C ARG A 159 -6.97 4.05 2.35
N PRO A 160 -6.00 3.27 2.87
CA PRO A 160 -5.71 3.25 4.31
C PRO A 160 -5.31 4.64 4.85
N ILE A 161 -4.52 5.39 4.08
CA ILE A 161 -4.08 6.76 4.44
C ILE A 161 -5.28 7.70 4.59
N MET A 162 -6.23 7.63 3.64
CA MET A 162 -7.45 8.45 3.68
C MET A 162 -8.41 8.02 4.79
N MET A 163 -8.65 6.71 4.96
CA MET A 163 -9.60 6.17 5.93
C MET A 163 -9.17 6.46 7.37
N ARG A 164 -7.86 6.44 7.64
CA ARG A 164 -7.28 6.76 8.94
C ARG A 164 -6.99 8.24 9.14
N GLU A 165 -7.26 9.06 8.12
CA GLU A 165 -6.97 10.49 8.13
C GLU A 165 -5.52 10.81 8.54
N LYS A 166 -4.55 10.08 7.97
CA LYS A 166 -3.15 10.17 8.36
C LYS A 166 -2.68 11.63 8.35
N GLN A 167 -2.17 12.12 9.48
CA GLN A 167 -2.05 13.55 9.76
C GLN A 167 -1.11 14.31 8.81
N ASP A 168 0.03 13.71 8.44
CA ASP A 168 1.00 14.31 7.52
C ASP A 168 0.41 14.49 6.11
N TRP A 169 -0.30 13.49 5.59
CA TRP A 169 -1.03 13.58 4.33
C TRP A 169 -2.19 14.56 4.41
N LYS A 170 -3.01 14.48 5.46
CA LYS A 170 -4.18 15.34 5.64
C LYS A 170 -3.80 16.81 5.75
N ALA A 171 -2.83 17.14 6.59
CA ALA A 171 -2.36 18.51 6.75
C ALA A 171 -1.80 19.06 5.43
N SER A 172 -0.95 18.30 4.74
CA SER A 172 -0.31 18.73 3.49
C SER A 172 -1.34 18.95 2.37
N LEU A 173 -2.19 17.94 2.09
CA LEU A 173 -3.15 18.02 0.98
C LEU A 173 -4.33 18.96 1.27
N LYS A 174 -4.66 19.24 2.53
CA LYS A 174 -5.70 20.21 2.88
C LYS A 174 -5.21 21.65 2.76
N ALA A 175 -3.90 21.89 2.92
CA ALA A 175 -3.30 23.22 2.90
C ALA A 175 -3.12 23.81 1.48
N VAL A 176 -3.38 23.03 0.43
CA VAL A 176 -3.13 23.44 -0.95
C VAL A 176 -4.33 23.20 -1.86
N LYS A 177 -4.44 24.06 -2.87
CA LYS A 177 -5.28 23.86 -4.06
C LYS A 177 -4.41 23.20 -5.15
N GLY A 178 -5.02 22.65 -6.20
CA GLY A 178 -4.21 21.99 -7.22
C GLY A 178 -4.97 21.42 -8.41
N ILE A 179 -4.20 21.07 -9.44
CA ILE A 179 -4.65 20.21 -10.55
C ILE A 179 -4.11 18.81 -10.28
N TYR A 180 -4.98 17.81 -10.43
CA TYR A 180 -4.64 16.41 -10.25
C TYR A 180 -5.06 15.57 -11.45
N LEU A 181 -4.45 14.39 -11.54
CA LEU A 181 -4.67 13.38 -12.55
C LEU A 181 -5.13 12.10 -11.87
N ILE A 182 -6.22 11.53 -12.37
CA ILE A 182 -6.59 10.13 -12.11
C ILE A 182 -6.36 9.35 -13.41
N LEU A 183 -5.53 8.32 -13.36
CA LEU A 183 -5.21 7.47 -14.50
C LEU A 183 -5.76 6.07 -14.27
N ASP A 184 -6.52 5.54 -15.21
CA ASP A 184 -6.91 4.13 -15.24
C ASP A 184 -5.85 3.30 -15.94
N THR A 185 -5.11 2.50 -15.17
CA THR A 185 -3.99 1.70 -15.69
C THR A 185 -4.44 0.52 -16.55
N SER A 186 -5.72 0.16 -16.53
CA SER A 186 -6.24 -0.96 -17.34
C SER A 186 -6.48 -0.58 -18.80
N ASN A 187 -6.68 0.71 -19.09
CA ASN A 187 -7.03 1.19 -20.43
C ASN A 187 -6.33 2.50 -20.84
N GLY A 188 -5.52 3.08 -19.95
CA GLY A 188 -4.74 4.30 -20.21
C GLY A 188 -5.57 5.59 -20.19
N LYS A 189 -6.88 5.53 -19.92
CA LYS A 189 -7.74 6.73 -19.88
C LYS A 189 -7.41 7.58 -18.66
N SER A 190 -7.35 8.89 -18.87
CA SER A 190 -7.07 9.87 -17.83
C SER A 190 -8.29 10.73 -17.51
N TYR A 191 -8.37 11.17 -16.27
CA TYR A 191 -9.26 12.22 -15.80
C TYR A 191 -8.41 13.33 -15.18
N VAL A 192 -8.53 14.54 -15.71
CA VAL A 192 -7.93 15.74 -15.13
C VAL A 192 -9.01 16.45 -14.32
N GLY A 193 -8.70 16.79 -13.06
CA GLY A 193 -9.58 17.57 -12.21
C GLY A 193 -8.82 18.61 -11.41
N SER A 194 -9.56 19.48 -10.77
CA SER A 194 -9.01 20.52 -9.90
C SER A 194 -9.63 20.49 -8.51
N ALA A 195 -8.87 20.98 -7.54
CA ALA A 195 -9.33 21.32 -6.21
C ALA A 195 -9.18 22.83 -6.04
N TYR A 196 -10.29 23.55 -6.21
CA TYR A 196 -10.43 25.00 -5.98
C TYR A 196 -11.36 25.25 -4.78
N GLY A 197 -11.53 26.51 -4.37
CA GLY A 197 -12.25 26.85 -3.14
C GLY A 197 -11.57 26.34 -1.86
N ASP A 198 -12.33 26.21 -0.76
CA ASP A 198 -11.73 26.18 0.59
C ASP A 198 -11.53 24.78 1.19
N ALA A 199 -11.59 23.71 0.39
CA ALA A 199 -11.51 22.34 0.89
C ALA A 199 -10.16 21.65 0.64
N GLY A 200 -9.33 22.21 -0.25
CA GLY A 200 -8.03 21.67 -0.66
C GLY A 200 -8.11 20.34 -1.42
N ILE A 201 -6.95 19.83 -1.84
CA ILE A 201 -6.83 18.56 -2.58
C ILE A 201 -7.34 17.38 -1.76
N TRP A 202 -7.12 17.39 -0.42
CA TRP A 202 -7.56 16.31 0.47
C TRP A 202 -9.05 15.97 0.30
N SER A 203 -9.91 16.98 0.23
CA SER A 203 -11.36 16.79 0.11
C SER A 203 -11.73 16.06 -1.19
N ARG A 204 -11.14 16.48 -2.32
CA ARG A 204 -11.36 15.83 -3.61
C ARG A 204 -10.84 14.40 -3.59
N LEU A 205 -9.60 14.18 -3.15
CA LEU A 205 -9.01 12.85 -3.10
C LEU A 205 -9.84 11.90 -2.22
N SER A 206 -10.24 12.34 -1.03
CA SER A 206 -11.11 11.58 -0.12
C SER A 206 -12.44 11.21 -0.79
N CYS A 207 -13.05 12.13 -1.54
CA CYS A 207 -14.27 11.86 -2.30
C CYS A 207 -14.08 10.75 -3.34
N TYR A 208 -12.98 10.77 -4.10
CA TYR A 208 -12.69 9.70 -5.07
C TYR A 208 -12.39 8.37 -4.41
N ILE A 209 -11.63 8.34 -3.32
CA ILE A 209 -11.32 7.09 -2.61
C ILE A 209 -12.60 6.46 -2.02
N ASN A 210 -13.53 7.27 -1.52
CA ASN A 210 -14.78 6.78 -0.93
C ASN A 210 -15.83 6.34 -1.95
N THR A 211 -15.88 6.98 -3.11
CA THR A 211 -16.94 6.73 -4.12
C THR A 211 -16.44 5.97 -5.35
N GLY A 212 -15.13 5.95 -5.59
CA GLY A 212 -14.51 5.52 -6.83
C GLY A 212 -14.60 6.53 -7.98
N HIS A 213 -15.52 7.51 -7.92
CA HIS A 213 -15.84 8.37 -9.08
C HIS A 213 -15.85 9.89 -8.83
N GLY A 214 -15.92 10.34 -7.57
CA GLY A 214 -15.88 11.75 -7.20
C GLY A 214 -16.97 12.61 -7.85
N TRP A 215 -18.14 11.98 -8.10
CA TRP A 215 -19.32 12.54 -8.79
C TRP A 215 -19.09 13.04 -10.22
N ASN A 216 -18.15 12.46 -10.96
CA ASN A 216 -17.94 12.78 -12.38
C ASN A 216 -18.65 11.79 -13.29
N ASP A 217 -19.37 12.26 -14.29
CA ASP A 217 -20.31 11.47 -15.11
C ASP A 217 -19.71 10.16 -15.66
N GLU A 218 -18.57 10.23 -16.36
CA GLU A 218 -17.96 9.03 -16.95
C GLU A 218 -17.40 8.07 -15.91
N LEU A 219 -16.84 8.61 -14.81
CA LEU A 219 -16.36 7.78 -13.72
C LEU A 219 -17.54 7.15 -12.98
N VAL A 220 -18.66 7.87 -12.78
CA VAL A 220 -19.89 7.33 -12.20
C VAL A 220 -20.40 6.18 -13.03
N LYS A 221 -20.45 6.33 -14.37
CA LYS A 221 -20.84 5.26 -15.28
C LYS A 221 -19.90 4.05 -15.14
N THR A 222 -18.58 4.29 -15.17
CA THR A 222 -17.57 3.24 -15.03
C THR A 222 -17.73 2.46 -13.72
N ILE A 223 -17.93 3.17 -12.61
CA ILE A 223 -18.05 2.55 -11.29
C ILE A 223 -19.42 1.88 -11.07
N LYS A 224 -20.50 2.40 -11.67
CA LYS A 224 -21.80 1.70 -11.68
C LYS A 224 -21.72 0.36 -12.40
N GLU A 225 -20.94 0.28 -13.49
CA GLU A 225 -20.79 -0.95 -14.27
C GLU A 225 -19.81 -1.93 -13.63
N LYS A 226 -18.70 -1.44 -13.06
CA LYS A 226 -17.57 -2.29 -12.61
C LYS A 226 -17.39 -2.40 -11.09
N GLY A 227 -18.10 -1.59 -10.31
CA GLY A 227 -17.97 -1.51 -8.86
C GLY A 227 -16.78 -0.67 -8.39
N ILE A 228 -16.75 -0.38 -7.09
CA ILE A 228 -15.69 0.44 -6.47
C ILE A 228 -14.33 -0.28 -6.45
N ASP A 229 -14.33 -1.60 -6.34
CA ASP A 229 -13.10 -2.41 -6.32
C ASP A 229 -12.29 -2.25 -7.61
N TYR A 230 -12.98 -1.99 -8.73
CA TYR A 230 -12.32 -1.64 -9.99
C TYR A 230 -11.47 -0.36 -9.86
N ALA A 231 -11.96 0.69 -9.19
CA ALA A 231 -11.20 1.90 -8.97
C ALA A 231 -9.98 1.63 -8.08
N LEU A 232 -10.17 0.87 -6.99
CA LEU A 232 -9.08 0.54 -6.06
C LEU A 232 -7.94 -0.21 -6.76
N ALA A 233 -8.29 -1.14 -7.66
CA ALA A 233 -7.33 -1.95 -8.41
C ALA A 233 -6.66 -1.18 -9.56
N ASN A 234 -7.39 -0.31 -10.28
CA ASN A 234 -6.93 0.23 -11.56
C ASN A 234 -6.63 1.73 -11.57
N PHE A 235 -7.12 2.49 -10.60
CA PHE A 235 -6.92 3.95 -10.60
C PHE A 235 -5.65 4.34 -9.84
N LYS A 236 -4.89 5.25 -10.43
CA LYS A 236 -3.78 5.96 -9.80
C LYS A 236 -4.08 7.44 -9.70
N PHE A 237 -3.59 8.07 -8.64
CA PHE A 237 -3.70 9.50 -8.41
C PHE A 237 -2.32 10.16 -8.42
N SER A 238 -2.24 11.31 -9.09
CA SER A 238 -1.07 12.19 -9.09
C SER A 238 -1.47 13.66 -9.07
N ILE A 239 -0.58 14.51 -8.59
CA ILE A 239 -0.74 15.97 -8.65
C ILE A 239 0.08 16.49 -9.82
N LEU A 240 -0.55 17.33 -10.65
CA LEU A 240 0.08 17.99 -11.79
C LEU A 240 0.60 19.38 -11.40
N GLU A 241 -0.20 20.14 -10.66
CA GLU A 241 0.16 21.47 -10.19
C GLU A 241 -0.37 21.72 -8.77
N VAL A 242 0.41 22.44 -7.98
CA VAL A 242 0.08 22.86 -6.61
C VAL A 242 -0.03 24.37 -6.57
N PHE A 243 -1.07 24.89 -5.93
CA PHE A 243 -1.28 26.32 -5.72
C PHE A 243 -1.39 26.64 -4.24
N ALA A 244 -0.89 27.83 -3.88
CA ALA A 244 -1.19 28.45 -2.59
C ALA A 244 -2.71 28.67 -2.47
N PHE A 245 -3.20 28.61 -1.23
CA PHE A 245 -4.64 28.67 -0.97
C PHE A 245 -5.31 29.98 -1.38
N ASN A 246 -4.54 31.07 -1.43
CA ASN A 246 -5.00 32.40 -1.88
C ASN A 246 -5.05 32.55 -3.41
N ALA A 247 -4.66 31.52 -4.18
CA ALA A 247 -4.82 31.54 -5.63
C ALA A 247 -6.31 31.64 -6.00
N SER A 248 -6.62 32.48 -6.98
CA SER A 248 -7.98 32.65 -7.46
C SER A 248 -8.46 31.38 -8.16
N ASP A 249 -9.75 31.08 -7.98
CA ASP A 249 -10.35 29.89 -8.58
C ASP A 249 -10.33 29.96 -10.11
N ASP A 250 -10.45 31.16 -10.71
CA ASP A 250 -10.33 31.37 -12.15
C ASP A 250 -8.98 30.91 -12.73
N VAL A 251 -7.88 31.17 -12.01
CA VAL A 251 -6.55 30.71 -12.42
C VAL A 251 -6.49 29.19 -12.41
N ILE A 252 -7.03 28.56 -11.36
CA ILE A 252 -7.04 27.10 -11.22
C ILE A 252 -7.89 26.46 -12.33
N LEU A 253 -9.08 26.99 -12.59
CA LEU A 253 -9.95 26.49 -13.66
C LEU A 253 -9.30 26.63 -15.05
N ALA A 254 -8.59 27.75 -15.30
CA ALA A 254 -7.83 27.92 -16.54
C ALA A 254 -6.70 26.89 -16.68
N ARG A 255 -5.98 26.58 -15.58
CA ARG A 255 -4.93 25.55 -15.57
C ARG A 255 -5.49 24.14 -15.72
N GLU A 256 -6.65 23.84 -15.14
CA GLU A 256 -7.37 22.59 -15.37
C GLU A 256 -7.70 22.40 -16.86
N ALA A 257 -8.25 23.44 -17.50
CA ALA A 257 -8.58 23.42 -18.92
C ALA A 257 -7.34 23.21 -19.79
N HIS A 258 -6.22 23.85 -19.43
CA HIS A 258 -4.94 23.64 -20.09
C HIS A 258 -4.53 22.15 -20.04
N TRP A 259 -4.53 21.52 -18.87
CA TRP A 259 -4.15 20.11 -18.74
C TRP A 259 -5.10 19.14 -19.44
N LYS A 260 -6.41 19.42 -19.45
CA LYS A 260 -7.37 18.64 -20.25
C LYS A 260 -7.02 18.65 -21.73
N ASN A 261 -6.54 19.79 -22.24
CA ASN A 261 -6.13 19.92 -23.65
C ASN A 261 -4.79 19.23 -23.91
N VAL A 262 -3.80 19.40 -23.02
CA VAL A 262 -2.48 18.74 -23.14
C VAL A 262 -2.62 17.22 -23.14
N MET A 263 -3.46 16.69 -22.25
CA MET A 263 -3.66 15.25 -22.10
C MET A 263 -4.73 14.68 -23.04
N LEU A 264 -5.40 15.53 -23.82
CA LEU A 264 -6.56 15.18 -24.65
C LEU A 264 -7.63 14.39 -23.86
N SER A 265 -7.79 14.69 -22.58
CA SER A 265 -8.59 13.87 -21.65
C SER A 265 -10.10 13.94 -21.90
N ARG A 266 -10.55 14.89 -22.73
CA ARG A 266 -11.93 14.96 -23.24
C ARG A 266 -12.19 14.00 -24.40
N GLN A 267 -11.17 13.77 -25.22
CA GLN A 267 -11.28 12.94 -26.41
C GLN A 267 -10.96 11.47 -26.09
N PHE A 268 -9.89 11.25 -25.32
CA PHE A 268 -9.36 9.92 -25.04
C PHE A 268 -9.46 9.52 -23.55
N GLY A 269 -9.95 10.41 -22.70
CA GLY A 269 -10.06 10.20 -21.26
C GLY A 269 -11.51 10.16 -20.75
N TYR A 270 -11.66 10.52 -19.48
CA TYR A 270 -12.92 10.53 -18.74
C TYR A 270 -13.53 11.93 -18.55
N ASN A 271 -12.87 13.00 -19.02
CA ASN A 271 -13.46 14.34 -18.94
C ASN A 271 -14.57 14.51 -19.98
N LYS A 272 -15.69 15.13 -19.60
CA LYS A 272 -16.80 15.50 -20.52
C LYS A 272 -17.12 16.99 -20.52
N ASN A 273 -16.69 17.69 -19.48
CA ASN A 273 -16.65 19.16 -19.40
C ASN A 273 -15.36 19.71 -20.00
#